data_AF-A0A248ULP5-F1
#
_entry.id   AF-A0A248ULP5-F1
#
_cell.length_a   1.000
_cell.length_b   1.000
_cell.length_c   1.000
_cell.angle_alpha   90.00
_cell.angle_beta   90.00
_cell.angle_gamma   90.00
#
_symmetry.space_group_name_H-M   'P 1'
#
loop_
_entity.id
_entity.type
_entity.pdbx_description
1 polymer ?
#
loop_
_entity_poly.entity_id
_entity_poly.type
_entity_poly.pdbx_seq_one_letter_code
_entity_poly.pdbx_strand_id
1 'polypeptide(L)'
;MPSIKILNHSQIALRSGASLAALVLGCAMLLSSAAFADPSITYTGSVSPPPPAGVTNWDLSDESLTVGDSGSGTLNIMGGASVTSQTLLIGYWNLSDPASVTVDGKGSTLSVTTGGITIGEELSDSATLTVSNGGRVDSPTAVGNNIVVGAEAGSTGHLIITGQGSVFNAHDNVINVGFEGEGDLMIADGGQVTGSQISLGSFKGTGTAIISGEGSAWNGQDGIIVGQQSDGKLDIYDGGSINDRLLHIAYDNGTTGIVNVGGEVGQSAKAAGNLNVDAIKFNRNGGGSNGVLNFNTTDGTTVRAAISGKGTINQIAGTTVFTGDNSAYTGTMNITGGMLQLGDGGHER
;
A
#
# COMPACT_ATOMS: atom_id res chain seq x y z
N MET A 1 -3.95 77.03 -32.82
CA MET A 1 -3.13 78.12 -33.43
C MET A 1 -1.66 77.82 -33.15
N PRO A 2 -0.77 78.20 -34.07
CA PRO A 2 0.33 77.40 -34.67
C PRO A 2 1.60 77.42 -33.79
N SER A 3 2.72 76.71 -34.00
CA SER A 3 3.56 76.42 -35.18
C SER A 3 4.61 75.40 -34.66
N ILE A 4 4.89 74.21 -35.21
CA ILE A 4 5.48 73.85 -36.52
C ILE A 4 6.72 74.67 -36.91
N LYS A 5 7.72 73.92 -37.46
CA LYS A 5 8.84 74.28 -38.37
C LYS A 5 10.23 74.55 -37.70
N ILE A 6 11.40 74.03 -38.13
CA ILE A 6 11.93 73.08 -39.17
C ILE A 6 13.42 72.79 -38.79
N LEU A 7 14.11 71.71 -39.20
CA LEU A 7 14.91 71.52 -40.44
C LEU A 7 15.45 70.07 -40.40
N ASN A 8 15.18 69.22 -41.41
CA ASN A 8 15.97 68.97 -42.63
C ASN A 8 17.42 68.53 -42.33
N HIS A 9 18.07 67.59 -43.01
CA HIS A 9 17.82 66.60 -44.06
C HIS A 9 19.23 66.08 -44.40
N SER A 10 19.48 64.75 -44.41
CA SER A 10 20.51 64.06 -45.26
C SER A 10 20.77 62.65 -44.68
N GLN A 11 20.11 61.58 -45.17
CA GLN A 11 20.44 60.76 -46.36
C GLN A 11 21.66 59.82 -46.17
N ILE A 12 21.37 58.50 -46.21
CA ILE A 12 22.15 57.40 -46.86
C ILE A 12 23.48 57.01 -46.15
N ALA A 13 23.90 55.74 -45.91
CA ALA A 13 23.58 54.41 -46.43
C ALA A 13 24.04 53.29 -45.48
N LEU A 14 23.31 52.16 -45.55
CA LEU A 14 23.70 50.74 -45.58
C LEU A 14 24.93 50.17 -44.81
N ARG A 15 24.61 49.07 -44.10
CA ARG A 15 25.18 47.69 -44.17
C ARG A 15 25.98 47.16 -42.97
N SER A 16 25.35 46.12 -42.38
CA SER A 16 25.90 44.82 -41.98
C SER A 16 27.00 44.74 -40.94
N GLY A 17 26.70 44.01 -39.85
CA GLY A 17 27.72 43.44 -38.98
C GLY A 17 27.16 43.05 -37.63
N ALA A 18 26.50 41.90 -37.56
CA ALA A 18 26.15 41.29 -36.28
C ALA A 18 27.44 40.97 -35.50
N SER A 19 27.50 41.40 -34.24
CA SER A 19 28.34 40.76 -33.23
C SER A 19 27.70 40.99 -31.86
N LEU A 20 26.66 40.21 -31.56
CA LEU A 20 26.23 40.00 -30.18
C LEU A 20 27.24 39.02 -29.57
N ALA A 21 28.10 39.53 -28.69
CA ALA A 21 28.89 38.69 -27.81
C ALA A 21 27.92 37.97 -26.85
N ALA A 22 27.66 36.69 -27.10
CA ALA A 22 26.93 35.84 -26.18
C ALA A 22 27.83 35.53 -24.98
N LEU A 23 27.54 36.17 -23.85
CA LEU A 23 28.10 35.82 -22.56
C LEU A 23 27.48 34.47 -22.15
N VAL A 24 28.18 33.37 -22.43
CA VAL A 24 27.83 32.06 -21.90
C VAL A 24 28.20 32.06 -20.42
N LEU A 25 27.24 32.40 -19.54
CA LEU A 25 27.33 32.00 -18.15
C LEU A 25 27.22 30.47 -18.12
N GLY A 26 28.37 29.80 -17.98
CA GLY A 26 28.43 28.39 -17.64
C GLY A 26 27.79 28.17 -16.28
N CYS A 27 26.51 27.83 -16.27
CA CYS A 27 25.86 27.26 -15.11
C CYS A 27 26.46 25.87 -14.94
N ALA A 28 27.48 25.74 -14.08
CA ALA A 28 27.95 24.46 -13.62
C ALA A 28 26.80 23.83 -12.83
N MET A 29 25.99 23.01 -13.50
CA MET A 29 25.15 22.04 -12.81
C MET A 29 26.12 21.13 -12.05
N LEU A 30 26.33 21.44 -10.77
CA LEU A 30 26.77 20.45 -9.82
C LEU A 30 25.67 19.39 -9.81
N LEU A 31 25.83 18.37 -10.65
CA LEU A 31 25.23 17.07 -10.43
C LEU A 31 25.86 16.58 -9.12
N SER A 32 25.31 16.98 -7.98
CA SER A 32 25.52 16.22 -6.77
C SER A 32 24.86 14.88 -7.07
N SER A 33 25.65 13.90 -7.49
CA SER A 33 25.21 12.51 -7.40
C SER A 33 24.72 12.35 -5.98
N ALA A 34 23.45 12.02 -5.80
CA ALA A 34 22.95 11.64 -4.48
C ALA A 34 23.96 10.61 -3.95
N ALA A 35 24.66 10.94 -2.88
CA ALA A 35 25.55 10.01 -2.23
C ALA A 35 24.63 8.94 -1.67
N PHE A 36 24.52 7.81 -2.36
CA PHE A 36 23.88 6.63 -1.80
C PHE A 36 24.69 6.24 -0.58
N ALA A 37 24.02 5.98 0.55
CA ALA A 37 24.68 5.35 1.68
C ALA A 37 25.36 4.06 1.18
N ASP A 38 26.55 3.75 1.68
CA ASP A 38 27.23 2.52 1.29
C ASP A 38 26.33 1.31 1.58
N PRO A 39 26.24 0.34 0.66
CA PRO A 39 25.39 -0.83 0.87
C PRO A 39 25.83 -1.57 2.13
N SER A 40 24.88 -1.92 2.99
CA SER A 40 25.17 -2.59 4.25
C SER A 40 24.09 -3.58 4.65
N ILE A 41 24.52 -4.73 5.15
CA ILE A 41 23.68 -5.68 5.87
C ILE A 41 24.15 -5.67 7.32
N THR A 42 23.27 -5.29 8.23
CA THR A 42 23.56 -5.25 9.67
C THR A 42 22.49 -6.00 10.44
N TYR A 43 22.85 -6.55 11.59
CA TYR A 43 21.91 -7.26 12.43
C TYR A 43 22.24 -7.13 13.91
N THR A 44 21.24 -7.35 14.76
CA THR A 44 21.41 -7.51 16.20
C THR A 44 20.55 -8.66 16.69
N GLY A 45 20.93 -9.25 17.84
CA GLY A 45 20.16 -10.32 18.45
C GLY A 45 20.15 -11.61 17.62
N SER A 46 19.01 -12.30 17.64
CA SER A 46 18.78 -13.59 17.00
C SER A 46 18.51 -13.41 15.50
N VAL A 47 19.49 -13.75 14.66
CA VAL A 47 19.35 -13.88 13.20
C VAL A 47 20.06 -15.15 12.77
N SER A 48 19.33 -16.04 12.10
CA SER A 48 19.79 -17.39 11.76
C SER A 48 19.53 -17.71 10.28
N PRO A 49 20.57 -18.09 9.51
CA PRO A 49 21.99 -17.95 9.86
C PRO A 49 22.38 -16.47 10.06
N PRO A 50 23.44 -16.15 10.82
CA PRO A 50 23.86 -14.76 10.98
C PRO A 50 24.49 -14.22 9.68
N PRO A 51 24.23 -12.95 9.29
CA PRO A 51 24.88 -12.31 8.15
C PRO A 51 26.41 -12.37 8.26
N PRO A 52 27.12 -12.81 7.21
CA PRO A 52 28.57 -12.76 7.18
C PRO A 52 29.08 -11.31 7.30
N ALA A 53 30.21 -11.10 7.98
CA ALA A 53 30.72 -9.75 8.23
C ALA A 53 31.10 -9.02 6.93
N GLY A 54 30.55 -7.82 6.74
CA GLY A 54 30.89 -6.92 5.62
C GLY A 54 30.30 -7.30 4.27
N VAL A 55 29.39 -8.29 4.20
CA VAL A 55 28.73 -8.63 2.94
C VAL A 55 27.62 -7.63 2.61
N THR A 56 27.49 -7.35 1.32
CA THR A 56 26.45 -6.48 0.76
C THR A 56 25.52 -7.24 -0.17
N ASN A 57 25.88 -8.49 -0.50
CA ASN A 57 25.02 -9.46 -1.17
C ASN A 57 25.09 -10.75 -0.35
N TRP A 58 23.97 -11.16 0.23
CA TRP A 58 23.87 -12.33 1.09
C TRP A 58 22.86 -13.31 0.50
N ASP A 59 23.37 -14.43 0.00
CA ASP A 59 22.58 -15.43 -0.71
C ASP A 59 22.34 -16.65 0.19
N LEU A 60 21.08 -16.86 0.54
CA LEU A 60 20.52 -17.97 1.30
C LEU A 60 19.47 -18.70 0.45
N SER A 61 19.61 -18.71 -0.88
CA SER A 61 18.59 -19.23 -1.81
C SER A 61 18.18 -20.70 -1.57
N ASP A 62 18.98 -21.47 -0.85
CA ASP A 62 18.72 -22.87 -0.46
C ASP A 62 18.42 -23.06 1.04
N GLU A 63 18.29 -21.98 1.81
CA GLU A 63 18.02 -22.04 3.25
C GLU A 63 17.02 -20.98 3.76
N SER A 64 16.40 -21.27 4.90
CA SER A 64 15.48 -20.36 5.58
C SER A 64 16.26 -19.27 6.33
N LEU A 65 15.78 -18.03 6.22
CA LEU A 65 16.23 -16.92 7.05
C LEU A 65 15.23 -16.69 8.19
N THR A 66 15.69 -16.83 9.43
CA THR A 66 14.89 -16.54 10.62
C THR A 66 15.45 -15.32 11.35
N VAL A 67 14.57 -14.37 11.67
CA VAL A 67 14.90 -13.18 12.48
C VAL A 67 14.04 -13.20 13.73
N GLY A 68 14.68 -13.24 14.89
CA GLY A 68 14.04 -13.31 16.20
C GLY A 68 13.55 -14.72 16.56
N ASP A 69 14.45 -15.72 16.53
CA ASP A 69 14.20 -17.05 17.09
C ASP A 69 14.41 -17.04 18.61
N SER A 70 13.35 -17.27 19.37
CA SER A 70 13.36 -17.39 20.83
C SER A 70 13.93 -16.16 21.59
N GLY A 71 13.98 -15.00 20.93
CA GLY A 71 14.43 -13.73 21.50
C GLY A 71 14.53 -12.61 20.46
N SER A 72 14.84 -11.38 20.89
CA SER A 72 14.90 -10.20 19.98
C SER A 72 15.83 -10.42 18.78
N GLY A 73 15.44 -9.91 17.61
CA GLY A 73 16.25 -9.97 16.40
C GLY A 73 15.98 -8.78 15.48
N THR A 74 17.03 -8.18 14.93
CA THR A 74 16.88 -7.15 13.89
C THR A 74 17.79 -7.46 12.72
N LEU A 75 17.30 -7.23 11.50
CA LEU A 75 18.07 -7.31 10.26
C LEU A 75 17.77 -6.07 9.41
N ASN A 76 18.82 -5.32 9.04
CA ASN A 76 18.70 -4.16 8.17
C ASN A 76 19.46 -4.40 6.87
N ILE A 77 18.77 -4.18 5.75
CA ILE A 77 19.27 -4.30 4.38
C ILE A 77 19.17 -2.90 3.78
N MET A 78 20.32 -2.21 3.68
CA MET A 78 20.35 -0.77 3.41
C MET A 78 21.30 -0.41 2.26
N GLY A 79 21.12 0.79 1.69
CA GLY A 79 22.10 1.42 0.79
C GLY A 79 22.36 0.68 -0.53
N GLY A 80 21.45 -0.17 -0.98
CA GLY A 80 21.65 -1.00 -2.17
C GLY A 80 22.10 -2.43 -1.90
N ALA A 81 22.12 -2.86 -0.64
CA ALA A 81 22.44 -4.25 -0.29
C ALA A 81 21.32 -5.22 -0.70
N SER A 82 21.69 -6.48 -0.96
CA SER A 82 20.77 -7.54 -1.38
C SER A 82 20.82 -8.75 -0.47
N VAL A 83 19.65 -9.28 -0.12
CA VAL A 83 19.49 -10.58 0.53
C VAL A 83 18.57 -11.44 -0.32
N THR A 84 18.95 -12.70 -0.52
CA THR A 84 18.08 -13.73 -1.09
C THR A 84 17.90 -14.81 -0.04
N SER A 85 16.70 -15.34 0.14
CA SER A 85 16.46 -16.51 0.98
C SER A 85 15.49 -17.50 0.33
N GLN A 86 15.46 -18.74 0.81
CA GLN A 86 14.41 -19.67 0.45
C GLN A 86 13.08 -19.26 1.10
N THR A 87 13.12 -19.04 2.41
CA THR A 87 11.99 -18.68 3.28
C THR A 87 12.40 -17.48 4.14
N LEU A 88 11.44 -16.69 4.59
CA LEU A 88 11.65 -15.66 5.61
C LEU A 88 10.68 -15.87 6.77
N LEU A 89 11.22 -16.07 7.98
CA LEU A 89 10.46 -16.13 9.23
C LEU A 89 10.88 -14.96 10.12
N ILE A 90 9.92 -14.16 10.57
CA ILE A 90 10.17 -13.03 11.48
C ILE A 90 9.35 -13.21 12.74
N GLY A 91 10.01 -13.25 13.89
CA GLY A 91 9.41 -13.49 15.20
C GLY A 91 8.95 -14.93 15.35
N TYR A 92 9.91 -15.84 15.54
CA TYR A 92 9.70 -17.27 15.72
C TYR A 92 9.88 -17.61 17.21
N TRP A 93 8.84 -18.13 17.89
CA TRP A 93 8.88 -18.44 19.33
C TRP A 93 9.23 -17.24 20.23
N ASN A 94 8.81 -16.05 19.83
CA ASN A 94 9.30 -14.82 20.43
C ASN A 94 8.36 -14.22 21.49
N LEU A 95 8.37 -14.83 22.68
CA LEU A 95 7.56 -14.40 23.82
C LEU A 95 8.09 -13.08 24.41
N SER A 96 7.54 -11.96 23.92
CA SER A 96 7.77 -10.57 24.35
C SER A 96 9.01 -9.83 23.85
N ASP A 97 9.86 -10.41 23.01
CA ASP A 97 10.89 -9.63 22.33
C ASP A 97 10.46 -9.24 20.88
N PRO A 98 10.82 -8.04 20.40
CA PRO A 98 10.51 -7.65 19.03
C PRO A 98 11.44 -8.32 18.02
N ALA A 99 10.90 -8.69 16.87
CA ALA A 99 11.65 -9.13 15.69
C ALA A 99 11.40 -8.19 14.51
N SER A 100 12.44 -7.76 13.80
CA SER A 100 12.28 -6.83 12.68
C SER A 100 13.23 -7.06 11.52
N VAL A 101 12.70 -6.91 10.31
CA VAL A 101 13.47 -6.83 9.07
C VAL A 101 13.16 -5.48 8.40
N THR A 102 14.19 -4.75 8.01
CA THR A 102 14.08 -3.47 7.31
C THR A 102 14.81 -3.55 5.97
N VAL A 103 14.11 -3.26 4.87
CA VAL A 103 14.66 -3.10 3.53
C VAL A 103 14.54 -1.63 3.14
N ASP A 104 15.61 -0.87 3.29
CA ASP A 104 15.58 0.59 3.20
C ASP A 104 16.53 1.14 2.13
N GLY A 105 16.05 2.10 1.36
CA GLY A 105 16.83 2.84 0.39
C GLY A 105 16.79 2.22 -1.01
N LYS A 106 16.86 3.09 -2.01
CA LYS A 106 16.84 2.71 -3.43
C LYS A 106 17.89 1.65 -3.74
N GLY A 107 17.44 0.55 -4.31
CA GLY A 107 18.30 -0.56 -4.72
C GLY A 107 18.52 -1.61 -3.64
N SER A 108 18.11 -1.37 -2.39
CA SER A 108 18.11 -2.41 -1.37
C SER A 108 17.05 -3.45 -1.69
N THR A 109 17.40 -4.73 -1.67
CA THR A 109 16.49 -5.80 -2.08
C THR A 109 16.47 -6.97 -1.12
N LEU A 110 15.29 -7.54 -0.89
CA LEU A 110 15.09 -8.85 -0.27
C LEU A 110 14.26 -9.72 -1.21
N SER A 111 14.80 -10.86 -1.63
CA SER A 111 14.07 -11.83 -2.47
C SER A 111 13.86 -13.14 -1.72
N VAL A 112 12.60 -13.58 -1.63
CA VAL A 112 12.23 -14.83 -0.94
C VAL A 112 11.71 -15.81 -1.98
N THR A 113 12.52 -16.82 -2.27
CA THR A 113 12.39 -17.56 -3.52
C THR A 113 11.23 -18.56 -3.51
N THR A 114 11.15 -19.51 -2.58
CA THR A 114 10.17 -20.62 -2.69
C THR A 114 9.35 -20.93 -1.44
N GLY A 115 9.81 -20.58 -0.25
CA GLY A 115 9.22 -21.02 1.03
C GLY A 115 8.30 -20.02 1.71
N GLY A 116 8.13 -18.83 1.14
CA GLY A 116 7.22 -17.81 1.65
C GLY A 116 7.79 -16.93 2.77
N ILE A 117 6.97 -15.95 3.16
CA ILE A 117 7.23 -14.93 4.17
C ILE A 117 6.19 -15.10 5.28
N THR A 118 6.67 -15.37 6.49
CA THR A 118 5.85 -15.40 7.70
C THR A 118 6.30 -14.30 8.65
N ILE A 119 5.37 -13.45 9.06
CA ILE A 119 5.60 -12.34 9.98
C ILE A 119 4.71 -12.56 11.19
N GLY A 120 5.34 -12.87 12.32
CA GLY A 120 4.69 -13.15 13.58
C GLY A 120 4.18 -14.59 13.63
N GLU A 121 4.96 -15.46 14.26
CA GLU A 121 4.74 -16.91 14.38
C GLU A 121 4.90 -17.35 15.84
N GLU A 122 4.20 -18.41 16.26
CA GLU A 122 4.39 -19.09 17.56
C GLU A 122 4.45 -18.12 18.78
N LEU A 123 3.33 -17.44 19.06
CA LEU A 123 3.16 -16.51 20.20
C LEU A 123 4.07 -15.27 20.18
N SER A 124 4.51 -14.81 19.01
CA SER A 124 5.33 -13.60 18.92
C SER A 124 4.57 -12.32 19.26
N ASP A 125 5.00 -11.55 20.27
CA ASP A 125 4.28 -10.32 20.67
C ASP A 125 4.28 -9.24 19.58
N SER A 126 5.37 -9.12 18.80
CA SER A 126 5.43 -8.22 17.64
C SER A 126 6.57 -8.58 16.67
N ALA A 127 6.22 -8.89 15.43
CA ALA A 127 7.14 -9.09 14.32
C ALA A 127 6.86 -8.08 13.20
N THR A 128 7.89 -7.49 12.62
CA THR A 128 7.73 -6.44 11.60
C THR A 128 8.62 -6.66 10.37
N LEU A 129 8.05 -6.54 9.17
CA LEU A 129 8.79 -6.30 7.93
C LEU A 129 8.50 -4.89 7.43
N THR A 130 9.54 -4.07 7.30
CA THR A 130 9.44 -2.71 6.74
C THR A 130 10.18 -2.62 5.41
N VAL A 131 9.51 -2.07 4.40
CA VAL A 131 10.09 -1.71 3.10
C VAL A 131 9.97 -0.20 2.91
N SER A 132 11.10 0.49 2.83
CA SER A 132 11.12 1.95 2.87
C SER A 132 12.10 2.63 1.91
N ASN A 133 11.83 3.89 1.60
CA ASN A 133 12.70 4.80 0.84
C ASN A 133 13.25 4.23 -0.48
N GLY A 134 12.44 3.46 -1.22
CA GLY A 134 12.85 2.84 -2.48
C GLY A 134 13.39 1.42 -2.36
N GLY A 135 13.31 0.81 -1.18
CA GLY A 135 13.60 -0.61 -0.98
C GLY A 135 12.61 -1.51 -1.72
N ARG A 136 13.01 -2.77 -1.97
CA ARG A 136 12.18 -3.73 -2.70
C ARG A 136 12.18 -5.10 -2.04
N VAL A 137 10.99 -5.66 -1.83
CA VAL A 137 10.80 -7.09 -1.51
C VAL A 137 10.16 -7.78 -2.70
N ASP A 138 10.65 -8.97 -3.04
CA ASP A 138 10.14 -9.78 -4.16
C ASP A 138 9.94 -11.24 -3.71
N SER A 139 8.72 -11.77 -3.88
CA SER A 139 8.34 -13.16 -3.54
C SER A 139 7.75 -13.86 -4.78
N PRO A 140 8.60 -14.38 -5.68
CA PRO A 140 8.19 -14.79 -7.02
C PRO A 140 7.44 -16.12 -7.13
N THR A 141 7.49 -17.01 -6.14
CA THR A 141 6.92 -18.36 -6.30
C THR A 141 5.56 -18.50 -5.62
N ALA A 142 4.60 -19.07 -6.34
CA ALA A 142 3.17 -19.16 -6.00
C ALA A 142 2.71 -20.52 -5.43
N VAL A 143 3.56 -21.27 -4.71
CA VAL A 143 3.12 -22.54 -4.09
C VAL A 143 2.43 -22.32 -2.74
N GLY A 144 1.16 -21.88 -2.76
CA GLY A 144 0.20 -21.93 -1.65
C GLY A 144 0.46 -20.98 -0.46
N ASN A 145 -0.46 -20.04 -0.18
CA ASN A 145 -0.51 -19.20 1.04
C ASN A 145 0.86 -18.71 1.58
N ASN A 146 1.71 -18.16 0.72
CA ASN A 146 3.11 -17.93 1.04
C ASN A 146 3.41 -16.60 1.73
N ILE A 147 2.43 -15.75 2.00
CA ILE A 147 2.68 -14.50 2.72
C ILE A 147 1.65 -14.40 3.83
N VAL A 148 2.12 -14.56 5.07
CA VAL A 148 1.27 -14.60 6.26
C VAL A 148 1.76 -13.57 7.26
N VAL A 149 0.84 -12.74 7.73
CA VAL A 149 1.08 -11.68 8.71
C VAL A 149 0.14 -11.93 9.90
N GLY A 150 0.70 -12.23 11.07
CA GLY A 150 -0.06 -12.74 12.22
C GLY A 150 -0.48 -14.20 12.00
N ALA A 151 0.50 -15.10 11.96
CA ALA A 151 0.30 -16.48 11.52
C ALA A 151 -0.45 -17.33 12.55
N GLU A 152 -0.15 -17.17 13.83
CA GLU A 152 -0.65 -18.06 14.89
C GLU A 152 -1.38 -17.33 16.01
N ALA A 153 -2.24 -18.05 16.74
CA ALA A 153 -2.97 -17.48 17.86
C ALA A 153 -2.02 -16.85 18.90
N GLY A 154 -2.29 -15.59 19.26
CA GLY A 154 -1.45 -14.83 20.19
C GLY A 154 -0.20 -14.19 19.57
N SER A 155 0.03 -14.36 18.25
CA SER A 155 1.08 -13.63 17.53
C SER A 155 0.56 -12.34 16.90
N THR A 156 1.42 -11.33 16.82
CA THR A 156 1.17 -10.07 16.10
C THR A 156 2.21 -9.86 15.00
N GLY A 157 1.76 -9.69 13.76
CA GLY A 157 2.61 -9.40 12.61
C GLY A 157 2.28 -8.05 11.98
N HIS A 158 3.31 -7.35 11.48
CA HIS A 158 3.17 -6.08 10.79
C HIS A 158 3.96 -6.08 9.47
N LEU A 159 3.28 -5.77 8.37
CA LEU A 159 3.89 -5.56 7.05
C LEU A 159 3.73 -4.10 6.64
N ILE A 160 4.84 -3.38 6.53
CA ILE A 160 4.86 -1.93 6.29
C ILE A 160 5.58 -1.65 4.98
N ILE A 161 4.88 -1.01 4.03
CA ILE A 161 5.43 -0.52 2.77
C ILE A 161 5.20 0.98 2.74
N THR A 162 6.27 1.76 2.92
CA THR A 162 6.17 3.23 3.03
C THR A 162 7.27 3.94 2.24
N GLY A 163 7.03 5.18 1.84
CA GLY A 163 8.00 6.01 1.15
C GLY A 163 8.04 5.76 -0.35
N GLN A 164 8.32 6.84 -1.07
CA GLN A 164 8.22 6.85 -2.52
C GLN A 164 9.15 5.80 -3.17
N GLY A 165 8.56 4.97 -4.03
CA GLY A 165 9.28 3.96 -4.79
C GLY A 165 9.56 2.66 -4.03
N SER A 166 9.11 2.54 -2.78
CA SER A 166 9.14 1.28 -2.05
C SER A 166 8.16 0.27 -2.65
N VAL A 167 8.61 -0.96 -2.86
CA VAL A 167 7.83 -1.99 -3.56
C VAL A 167 7.83 -3.30 -2.80
N PHE A 168 6.65 -3.88 -2.62
CA PHE A 168 6.49 -5.27 -2.22
C PHE A 168 5.77 -6.03 -3.33
N ASN A 169 6.49 -6.95 -3.99
CA ASN A 169 5.96 -7.71 -5.11
C ASN A 169 5.69 -9.15 -4.70
N ALA A 170 4.41 -9.46 -4.42
CA ALA A 170 3.96 -10.80 -4.10
C ALA A 170 3.67 -11.67 -5.35
N HIS A 171 3.75 -11.10 -6.57
CA HIS A 171 3.39 -11.78 -7.83
C HIS A 171 2.00 -12.42 -7.76
N ASP A 172 1.90 -13.74 -7.93
CA ASP A 172 0.62 -14.46 -7.90
C ASP A 172 0.24 -14.94 -6.48
N ASN A 173 0.97 -14.52 -5.44
CA ASN A 173 0.72 -14.93 -4.06
C ASN A 173 -0.44 -14.15 -3.41
N VAL A 174 -1.14 -14.86 -2.53
CA VAL A 174 -2.11 -14.30 -1.60
C VAL A 174 -1.38 -13.78 -0.36
N ILE A 175 -1.71 -12.56 0.07
CA ILE A 175 -1.27 -11.97 1.33
C ILE A 175 -2.37 -12.18 2.37
N ASN A 176 -2.12 -13.07 3.33
CA ASN A 176 -3.01 -13.31 4.46
C ASN A 176 -2.60 -12.41 5.62
N VAL A 177 -3.52 -11.56 6.07
CA VAL A 177 -3.31 -10.63 7.17
C VAL A 177 -4.30 -10.98 8.27
N GLY A 178 -3.78 -11.36 9.44
CA GLY A 178 -4.54 -11.95 10.53
C GLY A 178 -5.05 -13.35 10.18
N PHE A 179 -4.15 -14.34 10.18
CA PHE A 179 -4.49 -15.73 9.85
C PHE A 179 -5.09 -16.46 11.06
N GLU A 180 -4.29 -16.74 12.09
CA GLU A 180 -4.82 -17.13 13.41
C GLU A 180 -4.47 -16.11 14.50
N GLY A 181 -3.53 -15.20 14.22
CA GLY A 181 -3.13 -14.09 15.08
C GLY A 181 -3.68 -12.73 14.63
N GLU A 182 -3.06 -11.67 15.12
CA GLU A 182 -3.31 -10.29 14.71
C GLU A 182 -2.33 -9.89 13.61
N GLY A 183 -2.84 -9.35 12.51
CA GLY A 183 -2.01 -8.91 11.40
C GLY A 183 -2.37 -7.50 10.94
N ASP A 184 -1.35 -6.71 10.62
CA ASP A 184 -1.51 -5.38 10.05
C ASP A 184 -0.72 -5.25 8.73
N LEU A 185 -1.36 -4.64 7.73
CA LEU A 185 -0.74 -4.22 6.49
C LEU A 185 -0.85 -2.70 6.32
N MET A 186 0.27 -2.02 6.16
CA MET A 186 0.29 -0.59 5.85
C MET A 186 0.95 -0.33 4.50
N ILE A 187 0.25 0.36 3.61
CA ILE A 187 0.76 0.87 2.33
C ILE A 187 0.61 2.39 2.35
N ALA A 188 1.72 3.10 2.53
CA ALA A 188 1.73 4.53 2.81
C ALA A 188 2.76 5.31 1.99
N ASP A 189 2.60 6.63 1.92
CA ASP A 189 3.60 7.59 1.43
C ASP A 189 4.27 7.24 0.08
N GLY A 190 3.51 6.70 -0.87
CA GLY A 190 4.02 6.32 -2.19
C GLY A 190 4.46 4.85 -2.32
N GLY A 191 4.16 4.02 -1.33
CA GLY A 191 4.41 2.59 -1.32
C GLY A 191 3.54 1.81 -2.32
N GLN A 192 4.10 0.77 -2.93
CA GLN A 192 3.42 -0.03 -3.95
C GLN A 192 3.44 -1.51 -3.59
N VAL A 193 2.27 -2.15 -3.61
CA VAL A 193 2.13 -3.59 -3.39
C VAL A 193 1.41 -4.24 -4.56
N THR A 194 1.92 -5.37 -5.03
CA THR A 194 1.28 -6.25 -6.02
C THR A 194 1.09 -7.63 -5.44
N GLY A 195 0.06 -8.36 -5.90
CA GLY A 195 -0.22 -9.73 -5.50
C GLY A 195 -1.46 -10.27 -6.20
N SER A 196 -1.81 -11.54 -5.97
CA SER A 196 -3.08 -12.07 -6.49
C SER A 196 -4.26 -11.56 -5.67
N GLN A 197 -4.19 -11.70 -4.34
CA GLN A 197 -5.27 -11.34 -3.43
C GLN A 197 -4.74 -10.86 -2.07
N ILE A 198 -5.50 -9.99 -1.42
CA ILE A 198 -5.37 -9.72 0.02
C ILE A 198 -6.56 -10.35 0.75
N SER A 199 -6.27 -11.08 1.82
CA SER A 199 -7.28 -11.63 2.74
C SER A 199 -7.06 -11.08 4.14
N LEU A 200 -8.05 -10.33 4.64
CA LEU A 200 -8.04 -9.74 5.98
C LEU A 200 -9.00 -10.51 6.89
N GLY A 201 -8.49 -11.06 7.99
CA GLY A 201 -9.28 -11.86 8.93
C GLY A 201 -9.61 -13.24 8.37
N SER A 202 -8.58 -14.08 8.24
CA SER A 202 -8.69 -15.50 7.88
C SER A 202 -8.82 -16.35 9.15
N PHE A 203 -9.16 -17.64 9.01
CA PHE A 203 -9.35 -18.62 10.10
C PHE A 203 -9.93 -18.06 11.41
N LYS A 204 -9.07 -17.73 12.39
CA LYS A 204 -9.44 -17.19 13.70
C LYS A 204 -8.74 -15.87 14.01
N GLY A 205 -7.94 -15.36 13.08
CA GLY A 205 -7.17 -14.14 13.25
C GLY A 205 -7.99 -12.88 13.03
N THR A 206 -7.36 -11.74 13.30
CA THR A 206 -7.92 -10.42 12.99
C THR A 206 -6.96 -9.68 12.07
N GLY A 207 -7.46 -9.28 10.89
CA GLY A 207 -6.64 -8.61 9.89
C GLY A 207 -7.04 -7.16 9.69
N THR A 208 -6.07 -6.24 9.74
CA THR A 208 -6.27 -4.85 9.37
C THR A 208 -5.37 -4.42 8.22
N ALA A 209 -5.86 -3.51 7.38
CA ALA A 209 -5.06 -2.89 6.35
C ALA A 209 -5.34 -1.39 6.23
N ILE A 210 -4.30 -0.62 5.99
CA ILE A 210 -4.34 0.82 5.73
C ILE A 210 -3.66 1.09 4.39
N ILE A 211 -4.36 1.79 3.49
CA ILE A 211 -3.80 2.28 2.23
C ILE A 211 -4.02 3.80 2.18
N SER A 212 -2.94 4.56 2.36
CA SER A 212 -3.04 6.01 2.51
C SER A 212 -1.90 6.79 1.85
N GLY A 213 -2.18 8.05 1.52
CA GLY A 213 -1.20 8.92 0.86
C GLY A 213 -1.21 8.78 -0.65
N GLU A 214 -0.95 9.90 -1.33
CA GLU A 214 -0.89 9.96 -2.78
C GLU A 214 0.20 9.04 -3.33
N GLY A 215 -0.17 8.27 -4.36
CA GLY A 215 0.75 7.31 -4.98
C GLY A 215 0.98 6.05 -4.15
N SER A 216 0.27 5.84 -3.04
CA SER A 216 0.23 4.55 -2.35
C SER A 216 -0.81 3.64 -2.99
N ALA A 217 -0.47 2.38 -3.28
CA ALA A 217 -1.44 1.49 -3.92
C ALA A 217 -1.27 0.00 -3.62
N TRP A 218 -2.42 -0.68 -3.52
CA TRP A 218 -2.55 -2.10 -3.83
C TRP A 218 -2.94 -2.27 -5.31
N ASN A 219 -2.18 -3.10 -6.02
CA ASN A 219 -2.41 -3.44 -7.42
C ASN A 219 -2.58 -4.97 -7.55
N GLY A 220 -3.81 -5.43 -7.37
CA GLY A 220 -4.15 -6.84 -7.31
C GLY A 220 -4.68 -7.42 -8.63
N GLN A 221 -4.90 -8.73 -8.63
CA GLN A 221 -5.41 -9.48 -9.79
C GLN A 221 -6.79 -10.10 -9.52
N ASP A 222 -7.00 -10.65 -8.31
CA ASP A 222 -8.15 -11.49 -7.96
C ASP A 222 -9.09 -10.90 -6.92
N GLY A 223 -8.67 -9.86 -6.20
CA GLY A 223 -9.50 -9.09 -5.30
C GLY A 223 -8.92 -8.89 -3.92
N ILE A 224 -9.67 -8.15 -3.10
CA ILE A 224 -9.49 -8.04 -1.66
C ILE A 224 -10.70 -8.67 -0.97
N ILE A 225 -10.44 -9.46 0.07
CA ILE A 225 -11.47 -9.98 0.97
C ILE A 225 -11.27 -9.36 2.34
N VAL A 226 -12.29 -8.63 2.82
CA VAL A 226 -12.31 -8.00 4.14
C VAL A 226 -13.28 -8.75 5.03
N GLY A 227 -12.75 -9.45 6.03
CA GLY A 227 -13.49 -10.41 6.86
C GLY A 227 -13.75 -11.71 6.10
N GLN A 228 -12.71 -12.53 5.91
CA GLN A 228 -12.80 -13.77 5.12
C GLN A 228 -13.51 -14.88 5.89
N GLN A 229 -12.95 -15.27 7.03
CA GLN A 229 -13.43 -16.33 7.93
C GLN A 229 -13.57 -15.84 9.37
N SER A 230 -12.94 -14.69 9.67
CA SER A 230 -12.99 -13.95 10.92
C SER A 230 -13.18 -12.47 10.60
N ASP A 231 -12.98 -11.59 11.58
CA ASP A 231 -13.17 -10.15 11.42
C ASP A 231 -12.00 -9.50 10.68
N GLY A 232 -12.32 -8.59 9.76
CA GLY A 232 -11.34 -7.84 8.99
C GLY A 232 -11.72 -6.38 8.79
N LYS A 233 -10.71 -5.52 8.69
CA LYS A 233 -10.88 -4.07 8.52
C LYS A 233 -9.94 -3.50 7.46
N LEU A 234 -10.45 -2.63 6.59
CA LEU A 234 -9.68 -1.92 5.58
C LEU A 234 -9.99 -0.42 5.61
N ASP A 235 -8.95 0.39 5.81
CA ASP A 235 -9.03 1.85 5.75
C ASP A 235 -8.33 2.36 4.49
N ILE A 236 -9.03 3.16 3.68
CA ILE A 236 -8.46 3.79 2.47
C ILE A 236 -8.78 5.28 2.46
N TYR A 237 -7.74 6.12 2.45
CA TYR A 237 -7.89 7.57 2.60
C TYR A 237 -6.68 8.34 2.05
N ASP A 238 -6.78 9.66 2.02
CA ASP A 238 -5.72 10.60 1.60
C ASP A 238 -5.08 10.22 0.25
N GLY A 239 -5.90 9.84 -0.73
CA GLY A 239 -5.45 9.51 -2.09
C GLY A 239 -4.86 8.11 -2.27
N GLY A 240 -4.79 7.29 -1.22
CA GLY A 240 -4.43 5.88 -1.32
C GLY A 240 -5.37 5.13 -2.27
N SER A 241 -4.86 4.16 -3.03
CA SER A 241 -5.60 3.52 -4.12
C SER A 241 -5.66 2.00 -4.02
N ILE A 242 -6.84 1.45 -4.28
CA ILE A 242 -7.04 0.03 -4.58
C ILE A 242 -7.30 -0.08 -6.07
N ASN A 243 -6.47 -0.85 -6.77
CA ASN A 243 -6.62 -1.17 -8.19
C ASN A 243 -6.74 -2.69 -8.32
N ASP A 244 -7.98 -3.18 -8.41
CA ASP A 244 -8.25 -4.62 -8.43
C ASP A 244 -9.59 -4.91 -9.12
N ARG A 245 -9.90 -6.18 -9.38
CA ARG A 245 -11.17 -6.59 -9.97
C ARG A 245 -12.32 -6.58 -8.97
N LEU A 246 -12.07 -6.94 -7.71
CA LEU A 246 -13.15 -7.28 -6.78
C LEU A 246 -12.85 -6.90 -5.33
N LEU A 247 -13.83 -6.36 -4.64
CA LEU A 247 -13.84 -6.21 -3.19
C LEU A 247 -14.98 -7.05 -2.60
N HIS A 248 -14.64 -8.06 -1.79
CA HIS A 248 -15.59 -8.75 -0.93
C HIS A 248 -15.55 -8.18 0.48
N ILE A 249 -16.72 -7.93 1.06
CA ILE A 249 -16.86 -7.41 2.43
C ILE A 249 -17.78 -8.37 3.19
N ALA A 250 -17.22 -9.02 4.22
CA ALA A 250 -17.77 -10.18 4.92
C ALA A 250 -18.07 -11.35 3.97
N TYR A 251 -17.13 -12.29 3.90
CA TYR A 251 -17.17 -13.37 2.92
C TYR A 251 -17.93 -14.60 3.44
N ASP A 252 -17.50 -15.17 4.58
CA ASP A 252 -18.12 -16.32 5.20
C ASP A 252 -19.25 -15.97 6.18
N ASN A 253 -19.93 -17.01 6.67
CA ASN A 253 -21.03 -16.85 7.60
C ASN A 253 -20.53 -16.40 8.98
N GLY A 254 -21.15 -15.35 9.53
CA GLY A 254 -20.85 -14.85 10.87
C GLY A 254 -19.64 -13.91 10.96
N THR A 255 -18.99 -13.60 9.83
CA THR A 255 -17.82 -12.69 9.78
C THR A 255 -18.23 -11.23 9.74
N THR A 256 -17.43 -10.35 10.32
CA THR A 256 -17.55 -8.89 10.12
C THR A 256 -16.47 -8.38 9.19
N GLY A 257 -16.87 -7.66 8.14
CA GLY A 257 -15.94 -6.96 7.25
C GLY A 257 -16.25 -5.48 7.26
N ILE A 258 -15.27 -4.62 7.57
CA ILE A 258 -15.46 -3.16 7.60
C ILE A 258 -14.50 -2.49 6.64
N VAL A 259 -15.03 -1.70 5.72
CA VAL A 259 -14.24 -0.84 4.83
C VAL A 259 -14.58 0.62 5.09
N ASN A 260 -13.58 1.46 5.31
CA ASN A 260 -13.75 2.90 5.49
C ASN A 260 -13.05 3.68 4.36
N VAL A 261 -13.78 4.59 3.73
CA VAL A 261 -13.26 5.52 2.72
C VAL A 261 -13.25 6.94 3.30
N GLY A 262 -12.07 7.55 3.37
CA GLY A 262 -11.84 8.90 3.91
C GLY A 262 -11.65 8.93 5.42
N GLY A 263 -12.50 8.28 6.22
CA GLY A 263 -12.34 8.26 7.67
C GLY A 263 -13.19 7.19 8.33
N GLU A 264 -12.80 6.80 9.54
CA GLU A 264 -13.57 5.85 10.33
C GLU A 264 -14.86 6.48 10.86
N VAL A 265 -15.82 5.62 11.21
CA VAL A 265 -17.07 6.05 11.84
C VAL A 265 -16.77 6.70 13.19
N GLY A 266 -17.33 7.89 13.43
CA GLY A 266 -17.12 8.66 14.66
C GLY A 266 -15.80 9.45 14.71
N GLN A 267 -14.91 9.28 13.72
CA GLN A 267 -13.72 10.09 13.55
C GLN A 267 -13.96 11.25 12.58
N SER A 268 -13.04 12.21 12.58
CA SER A 268 -13.06 13.29 11.57
C SER A 268 -12.90 12.70 10.17
N ALA A 269 -13.66 13.23 9.21
CA ALA A 269 -13.49 12.91 7.80
C ALA A 269 -12.07 13.27 7.33
N LYS A 270 -11.51 12.47 6.41
CA LYS A 270 -10.28 12.82 5.66
C LYS A 270 -10.54 12.82 4.16
N ALA A 271 -9.54 13.15 3.36
CA ALA A 271 -9.65 13.07 1.91
C ALA A 271 -9.91 11.62 1.50
N ALA A 272 -10.70 11.43 0.46
CA ALA A 272 -11.09 10.10 0.01
C ALA A 272 -9.87 9.29 -0.47
N GLY A 273 -9.98 7.97 -0.31
CA GLY A 273 -9.19 7.03 -1.07
C GLY A 273 -9.87 6.67 -2.39
N ASN A 274 -9.10 6.12 -3.32
CA ASN A 274 -9.57 5.71 -4.64
C ASN A 274 -9.93 4.22 -4.64
N LEU A 275 -11.22 3.93 -4.75
CA LEU A 275 -11.74 2.57 -4.81
C LEU A 275 -11.93 2.12 -6.27
N ASN A 276 -10.83 1.81 -6.97
CA ASN A 276 -10.85 1.37 -8.36
C ASN A 276 -11.04 -0.15 -8.42
N VAL A 277 -12.28 -0.59 -8.20
CA VAL A 277 -12.69 -1.99 -8.37
C VAL A 277 -13.88 -2.12 -9.32
N ASP A 278 -13.96 -3.24 -10.04
CA ASP A 278 -15.08 -3.49 -10.95
C ASP A 278 -16.36 -3.85 -10.18
N ALA A 279 -16.22 -4.52 -9.04
CA ALA A 279 -17.36 -4.96 -8.23
C ALA A 279 -17.09 -4.90 -6.72
N ILE A 280 -18.15 -4.60 -5.96
CA ILE A 280 -18.20 -4.72 -4.50
C ILE A 280 -19.31 -5.71 -4.16
N LYS A 281 -18.99 -6.71 -3.35
CA LYS A 281 -19.90 -7.81 -3.01
C LYS A 281 -19.95 -8.00 -1.51
N PHE A 282 -21.14 -7.86 -0.94
CA PHE A 282 -21.38 -8.01 0.49
C PHE A 282 -21.90 -9.40 0.85
N ASN A 283 -21.49 -9.90 2.02
CA ASN A 283 -22.12 -11.02 2.71
C ASN A 283 -22.25 -12.26 1.82
N ARG A 284 -21.15 -12.65 1.16
CA ARG A 284 -21.15 -13.57 0.02
C ARG A 284 -21.83 -14.91 0.33
N ASN A 285 -21.49 -15.51 1.48
CA ASN A 285 -22.04 -16.80 1.93
C ASN A 285 -23.20 -16.65 2.94
N GLY A 286 -23.66 -15.41 3.21
CA GLY A 286 -24.84 -15.14 4.03
C GLY A 286 -24.68 -15.57 5.50
N GLY A 287 -25.79 -16.02 6.10
CA GLY A 287 -25.87 -16.29 7.55
C GLY A 287 -25.53 -15.02 8.35
N GLY A 288 -25.10 -15.05 9.61
CA GLY A 288 -24.89 -13.83 10.42
C GLY A 288 -23.76 -12.86 10.00
N SER A 289 -23.36 -12.84 8.72
CA SER A 289 -22.32 -11.95 8.20
C SER A 289 -22.71 -10.48 8.22
N ASN A 290 -21.75 -9.62 8.53
CA ASN A 290 -21.92 -8.18 8.66
C ASN A 290 -20.86 -7.42 7.85
N GLY A 291 -21.12 -7.22 6.56
CA GLY A 291 -20.32 -6.38 5.69
C GLY A 291 -20.76 -4.91 5.75
N VAL A 292 -19.81 -4.02 6.03
CA VAL A 292 -20.03 -2.58 6.19
C VAL A 292 -19.07 -1.78 5.32
N LEU A 293 -19.60 -0.81 4.56
CA LEU A 293 -18.83 0.16 3.79
C LEU A 293 -19.20 1.57 4.21
N ASN A 294 -18.22 2.32 4.72
CA ASN A 294 -18.41 3.65 5.26
C ASN A 294 -17.76 4.71 4.36
N PHE A 295 -18.47 5.80 4.11
CA PHE A 295 -17.96 6.97 3.41
C PHE A 295 -17.98 8.17 4.35
N ASN A 296 -16.79 8.60 4.78
CA ASN A 296 -16.58 9.75 5.65
C ASN A 296 -15.50 10.64 5.05
N THR A 297 -15.86 11.36 3.97
CA THR A 297 -14.90 12.05 3.10
C THR A 297 -15.02 13.57 3.22
N THR A 298 -13.91 14.30 2.99
CA THR A 298 -13.89 15.77 2.94
C THR A 298 -14.09 16.33 1.53
N ASP A 299 -13.65 15.60 0.50
CA ASP A 299 -13.61 15.98 -0.91
C ASP A 299 -14.56 15.16 -1.81
N GLY A 300 -15.21 14.14 -1.25
CA GLY A 300 -16.14 13.26 -1.96
C GLY A 300 -15.46 12.16 -2.78
N THR A 301 -16.24 11.24 -3.32
CA THR A 301 -15.74 10.12 -4.11
C THR A 301 -16.77 9.61 -5.12
N THR A 302 -16.29 8.98 -6.20
CA THR A 302 -17.14 8.30 -7.18
C THR A 302 -16.84 6.81 -7.15
N VAL A 303 -17.85 5.99 -6.87
CA VAL A 303 -17.74 4.53 -6.93
C VAL A 303 -18.34 4.05 -8.24
N ARG A 304 -17.47 3.48 -9.09
CA ARG A 304 -17.83 2.91 -10.39
C ARG A 304 -18.18 1.43 -10.32
N ALA A 305 -17.82 0.78 -9.21
CA ALA A 305 -18.04 -0.64 -9.00
C ALA A 305 -19.53 -1.00 -9.08
N ALA A 306 -19.84 -2.16 -9.66
CA ALA A 306 -21.15 -2.77 -9.50
C ALA A 306 -21.30 -3.29 -8.07
N ILE A 307 -22.37 -2.91 -7.37
CA ILE A 307 -22.58 -3.27 -5.96
C ILE A 307 -23.69 -4.30 -5.84
N SER A 308 -23.44 -5.36 -5.07
CA SER A 308 -24.42 -6.43 -4.83
C SER A 308 -24.33 -7.03 -3.43
N GLY A 309 -25.39 -7.76 -3.04
CA GLY A 309 -25.47 -8.43 -1.73
C GLY A 309 -26.24 -7.64 -0.69
N LYS A 310 -26.16 -8.07 0.57
CA LYS A 310 -26.98 -7.59 1.71
C LYS A 310 -26.17 -6.88 2.79
N GLY A 311 -25.23 -6.02 2.39
CA GLY A 311 -24.38 -5.28 3.32
C GLY A 311 -25.05 -4.03 3.89
N THR A 312 -24.26 -3.25 4.64
CA THR A 312 -24.62 -1.91 5.07
C THR A 312 -23.69 -0.90 4.43
N ILE A 313 -24.25 0.12 3.79
CA ILE A 313 -23.50 1.28 3.29
C ILE A 313 -23.88 2.49 4.15
N ASN A 314 -22.88 3.18 4.69
CA ASN A 314 -23.08 4.38 5.50
C ASN A 314 -22.46 5.60 4.80
N GLN A 315 -23.30 6.56 4.43
CA GLN A 315 -22.89 7.88 3.98
C GLN A 315 -22.87 8.83 5.19
N ILE A 316 -21.67 9.26 5.59
CA ILE A 316 -21.43 9.99 6.85
C ILE A 316 -21.04 11.45 6.57
N ALA A 317 -20.14 11.68 5.62
CA ALA A 317 -19.68 13.02 5.23
C ALA A 317 -19.21 13.06 3.77
N GLY A 318 -19.13 14.26 3.21
CA GLY A 318 -18.75 14.49 1.82
C GLY A 318 -19.84 14.11 0.82
N THR A 319 -19.49 14.00 -0.45
CA THR A 319 -20.41 13.58 -1.53
C THR A 319 -19.94 12.26 -2.11
N THR A 320 -20.77 11.23 -2.07
CA THR A 320 -20.51 9.96 -2.74
C THR A 320 -21.41 9.82 -3.96
N VAL A 321 -20.84 9.49 -5.12
CA VAL A 321 -21.59 9.27 -6.36
C VAL A 321 -21.43 7.82 -6.79
N PHE A 322 -22.54 7.08 -6.88
CA PHE A 322 -22.54 5.71 -7.37
C PHE A 322 -22.94 5.67 -8.85
N THR A 323 -22.04 5.18 -9.70
CA THR A 323 -22.23 5.14 -11.16
C THR A 323 -22.29 3.71 -11.72
N GLY A 324 -21.91 2.70 -10.93
CA GLY A 324 -22.01 1.29 -11.31
C GLY A 324 -23.42 0.71 -11.20
N ASP A 325 -23.59 -0.53 -11.69
CA ASP A 325 -24.85 -1.27 -11.56
C ASP A 325 -25.07 -1.74 -10.12
N ASN A 326 -26.09 -1.18 -9.47
CA ASN A 326 -26.47 -1.49 -8.10
C ASN A 326 -27.82 -2.25 -8.01
N SER A 327 -28.34 -2.75 -9.13
CA SER A 327 -29.64 -3.44 -9.18
C SER A 327 -29.69 -4.72 -8.34
N ALA A 328 -28.53 -5.33 -8.08
CA ALA A 328 -28.37 -6.51 -7.24
C ALA A 328 -28.04 -6.20 -5.77
N TYR A 329 -27.97 -4.92 -5.38
CA TYR A 329 -27.81 -4.53 -3.99
C TYR A 329 -29.17 -4.59 -3.27
N THR A 330 -29.22 -5.35 -2.17
CA THR A 330 -30.43 -5.55 -1.36
C THR A 330 -30.18 -5.28 0.12
N GLY A 331 -29.07 -4.58 0.41
CA GLY A 331 -28.65 -4.20 1.75
C GLY A 331 -29.27 -2.90 2.25
N THR A 332 -28.75 -2.41 3.36
CA THR A 332 -29.20 -1.18 4.02
C THR A 332 -28.32 -0.02 3.58
N MET A 333 -28.92 1.15 3.38
CA MET A 333 -28.21 2.38 3.06
C MET A 333 -28.60 3.45 4.07
N ASN A 334 -27.63 3.86 4.89
CA ASN A 334 -27.83 4.89 5.90
C ASN A 334 -27.17 6.19 5.42
N ILE A 335 -27.92 7.30 5.50
CA ILE A 335 -27.41 8.63 5.21
C ILE A 335 -27.51 9.43 6.51
N THR A 336 -26.38 9.56 7.21
CA THR A 336 -26.30 10.30 8.48
C THR A 336 -25.70 11.69 8.29
N GLY A 337 -25.01 11.94 7.17
CA GLY A 337 -24.52 13.26 6.76
C GLY A 337 -23.94 13.26 5.34
N GLY A 338 -23.66 14.45 4.81
CA GLY A 338 -23.18 14.60 3.44
C GLY A 338 -24.26 14.36 2.39
N MET A 339 -23.85 13.92 1.19
CA MET A 339 -24.73 13.66 0.04
C MET A 339 -24.40 12.30 -0.58
N LEU A 340 -25.46 11.56 -0.94
CA LEU A 340 -25.34 10.36 -1.77
C LEU A 340 -26.11 10.57 -3.07
N GLN A 341 -25.43 10.39 -4.19
CA GLN A 341 -26.00 10.52 -5.53
C GLN A 341 -25.96 9.16 -6.25
N LEU A 342 -27.04 8.82 -6.95
CA LEU A 342 -27.14 7.63 -7.80
C LEU A 342 -27.14 8.06 -9.28
N GLY A 343 -26.22 7.49 -10.06
CA GLY A 343 -25.93 7.89 -11.43
C GLY A 343 -25.15 9.20 -11.51
N ASP A 344 -24.63 9.50 -12.70
CA ASP A 344 -23.92 10.75 -13.02
C ASP A 344 -24.83 11.82 -13.64
N GLY A 345 -26.16 11.62 -13.60
CA GLY A 345 -27.15 12.51 -14.21
C GLY A 345 -27.11 12.39 -15.74
N GLY A 346 -28.19 11.90 -16.34
CA GLY A 346 -28.26 11.78 -17.79
C GLY A 346 -28.00 13.13 -18.46
N HIS A 347 -27.10 13.15 -19.45
CA HIS A 347 -26.93 14.33 -20.30
C HIS A 347 -28.27 14.64 -20.97
N GLU A 348 -28.89 15.77 -20.61
CA GLU A 348 -29.93 16.38 -21.43
C GLU A 348 -29.30 16.65 -22.81
N ARG A 349 -29.80 15.98 -23.85
CA ARG A 349 -29.45 16.27 -25.24
C ARG A 349 -30.40 17.31 -25.79
#